data_AF-A0A3S9YB75-F1
#
_entry.id   AF-A0A3S9YB75-F1
#
_cell.length_a   1.000
_cell.length_b   1.000
_cell.length_c   1.000
_cell.angle_alpha   90.00
_cell.angle_beta   90.00
_cell.angle_gamma   90.00
#
_symmetry.space_group_name_H-M   'P 1'
#
loop_
_entity.id
_entity.type
_entity.pdbx_description
1 polymer ?
#
loop_
_entity_poly.entity_id
_entity_poly.type
_entity_poly.pdbx_seq_one_letter_code
_entity_poly.pdbx_strand_id
1 'polypeptide(L)'
;MADAAGRLTKLAEEVLGAPLPVRIRAWDRSESGPPGAPTLVIRHRRALRRLLFKPGELGLARAWVAGDLDIEGDLYEALDRLAGLIWERDDAPKPQRAAVLRALARPEIRAAARELLTLAGAPVPPTPPAEEVRRRRGPLHTLRRDKEAISHHYDVGNDFYALVLGPSMVYSCAYWESPEATLEDAQRDKLDLICRKLGLQEGRRLLDVGCGWGSMVLHAAREYGVRAVGITLSEEQATFARKRIAEAGLADRIEIRVQDYREIKDEPFDAISSIGMAEHVGRTQYAEYAGALYSLLKPGGRLLNHQIARRPVADEESYHVDEFIDRYVFPDGELAPIGRTVGQLEDAGFEVRDVEAIREHYALTLRSWVTNLERHWDEAARLTSVGRARVWRLYMAACALSFERNRIGVNQVLAVRTPEGGVSDMPLRAREWRTGTHRG
;
A
#
# COMPACT_ATOMS: atom_id res chain seq x y z
N MET A 1 -30.36 -33.30 -6.78
CA MET A 1 -29.30 -32.87 -5.83
C MET A 1 -29.24 -31.35 -5.88
N ALA A 2 -29.00 -30.67 -4.75
CA ALA A 2 -28.87 -29.21 -4.79
C ALA A 2 -27.63 -28.83 -5.62
N ASP A 3 -27.83 -28.00 -6.65
CA ASP A 3 -26.79 -27.49 -7.53
C ASP A 3 -26.62 -25.99 -7.27
N ALA A 4 -26.08 -25.64 -6.10
CA ALA A 4 -25.88 -24.23 -5.76
C ALA A 4 -24.88 -23.54 -6.70
N ALA A 5 -23.81 -24.22 -7.11
CA ALA A 5 -22.79 -23.66 -7.99
C ALA A 5 -23.35 -23.35 -9.37
N GLY A 6 -24.07 -24.27 -10.02
CA GLY A 6 -24.69 -24.01 -11.33
C GLY A 6 -25.67 -22.84 -11.29
N ARG A 7 -26.47 -22.75 -10.22
CA ARG A 7 -27.40 -21.62 -9.99
C ARG A 7 -26.65 -20.30 -9.77
N LEU A 8 -25.56 -20.30 -9.02
CA LEU A 8 -24.73 -19.11 -8.78
C LEU A 8 -23.98 -18.66 -10.02
N THR A 9 -23.45 -19.57 -10.82
CA THR A 9 -22.81 -19.25 -12.11
C THR A 9 -23.81 -18.58 -13.03
N LYS A 10 -24.97 -19.21 -13.26
CA LYS A 10 -26.04 -18.64 -14.09
C LYS A 10 -26.45 -17.25 -13.62
N LEU A 11 -26.65 -17.09 -12.31
CA LEU A 11 -26.98 -15.81 -11.69
C LEU A 11 -25.91 -14.74 -11.95
N ALA A 12 -24.63 -15.09 -11.78
CA ALA A 12 -23.53 -14.16 -12.00
C ALA A 12 -23.43 -13.76 -13.48
N GLU A 13 -23.57 -14.72 -14.40
CA GLU A 13 -23.52 -14.47 -15.86
C GLU A 13 -24.68 -13.60 -16.34
N GLU A 14 -25.89 -13.81 -15.81
CA GLU A 14 -27.06 -12.96 -16.10
C GLU A 14 -26.85 -11.51 -15.63
N VAL A 15 -26.24 -11.32 -14.45
CA VAL A 15 -25.97 -9.97 -13.89
C VAL A 15 -24.80 -9.28 -14.60
N LEU A 16 -23.78 -10.05 -15.02
CA LEU A 16 -22.59 -9.52 -15.69
C LEU A 16 -22.82 -9.33 -17.19
N GLY A 17 -23.76 -10.07 -17.80
CA GLY A 17 -23.96 -10.09 -19.24
C GLY A 17 -22.84 -10.81 -20.01
N ALA A 18 -22.02 -11.60 -19.31
CA ALA A 18 -20.87 -12.31 -19.87
C ALA A 18 -20.59 -13.61 -19.07
N PRO A 19 -19.95 -14.62 -19.70
CA PRO A 19 -19.56 -15.85 -19.01
C PRO A 19 -18.65 -15.59 -17.82
N LEU A 20 -18.79 -16.39 -16.76
CA LEU A 20 -17.94 -16.23 -15.57
C LEU A 20 -16.54 -16.79 -15.86
N PRO A 21 -15.46 -16.01 -15.67
CA PRO A 21 -14.11 -16.44 -16.05
C PRO A 21 -13.45 -17.38 -15.03
N VAL A 22 -14.13 -17.66 -13.91
CA VAL A 22 -13.67 -18.51 -12.81
C VAL A 22 -14.65 -19.65 -12.56
N ARG A 23 -14.17 -20.73 -11.97
CA ARG A 23 -15.01 -21.82 -11.50
C ARG A 23 -15.62 -21.46 -10.13
N ILE A 24 -16.85 -21.86 -9.86
CA ILE A 24 -17.47 -21.76 -8.54
C ILE A 24 -17.56 -23.15 -7.93
N ARG A 25 -17.14 -23.29 -6.67
CA ARG A 25 -17.49 -24.43 -5.81
C ARG A 25 -18.33 -23.93 -4.65
N ALA A 26 -19.52 -24.50 -4.46
CA ALA A 26 -20.43 -24.11 -3.39
C ALA A 26 -20.34 -25.02 -2.15
N TRP A 27 -20.98 -24.61 -1.06
CA TRP A 27 -20.98 -25.31 0.24
C TRP A 27 -21.60 -26.72 0.17
N ASP A 28 -22.43 -27.00 -0.84
CA ASP A 28 -23.03 -28.32 -1.10
C ASP A 28 -22.15 -29.20 -2.01
N ARG A 29 -20.90 -28.78 -2.26
CA ARG A 29 -19.90 -29.43 -3.12
C ARG A 29 -20.25 -29.46 -4.61
N SER A 30 -21.32 -28.78 -5.03
CA SER A 30 -21.55 -28.55 -6.46
C SER A 30 -20.46 -27.64 -7.04
N GLU A 31 -20.14 -27.85 -8.31
CA GLU A 31 -19.13 -27.09 -9.05
C GLU A 31 -19.66 -26.69 -10.42
N SER A 32 -19.33 -25.48 -10.87
CA SER A 32 -19.76 -24.95 -12.18
C SER A 32 -18.76 -23.91 -12.69
N GLY A 33 -18.65 -23.75 -14.02
CA GLY A 33 -17.74 -22.81 -14.67
C GLY A 33 -16.66 -23.49 -15.53
N PRO A 34 -15.76 -22.69 -16.13
CA PRO A 34 -14.79 -23.18 -17.12
C PRO A 34 -13.78 -24.18 -16.53
N PRO A 35 -13.44 -25.26 -17.27
CA PRO A 35 -12.43 -26.23 -16.84
C PRO A 35 -11.04 -25.58 -16.80
N GLY A 36 -10.22 -25.97 -15.83
CA GLY A 36 -8.85 -25.47 -15.66
C GLY A 36 -8.73 -24.03 -15.12
N ALA A 37 -9.85 -23.35 -14.88
CA ALA A 37 -9.85 -22.03 -14.24
C ALA A 37 -9.67 -22.15 -12.71
N PRO A 38 -9.09 -21.12 -12.06
CA PRO A 38 -9.08 -21.04 -10.60
C PRO A 38 -10.51 -21.07 -10.04
N THR A 39 -10.65 -21.65 -8.85
CA THR A 39 -11.96 -21.92 -8.25
C THR A 39 -12.25 -20.97 -7.10
N LEU A 40 -13.32 -20.18 -7.24
CA LEU A 40 -13.93 -19.41 -6.17
C LEU A 40 -14.75 -20.35 -5.27
N VAL A 41 -14.27 -20.58 -4.05
CA VAL A 41 -14.87 -21.50 -3.09
C VAL A 41 -15.77 -20.74 -2.12
N ILE A 42 -17.07 -21.00 -2.20
CA ILE A 42 -18.07 -20.45 -1.29
C ILE A 42 -18.31 -21.48 -0.19
N ARG A 43 -17.53 -21.39 0.89
CA ARG A 43 -17.54 -22.35 2.00
C ARG A 43 -18.87 -22.34 2.78
N HIS A 44 -19.49 -21.16 2.90
CA HIS A 44 -20.73 -20.99 3.66
C HIS A 44 -21.72 -20.08 2.94
N ARG A 45 -23.02 -20.37 3.08
CA ARG A 45 -24.14 -19.50 2.63
C ARG A 45 -24.05 -18.07 3.18
N ARG A 46 -23.31 -17.86 4.27
CA ARG A 46 -23.01 -16.54 4.83
C ARG A 46 -22.32 -15.61 3.83
N ALA A 47 -21.47 -16.12 2.93
CA ALA A 47 -20.85 -15.31 1.88
C ALA A 47 -21.91 -14.61 1.01
N LEU A 48 -22.95 -15.35 0.60
CA LEU A 48 -24.06 -14.81 -0.19
C LEU A 48 -24.84 -13.75 0.59
N ARG A 49 -25.06 -13.97 1.89
CA ARG A 49 -25.71 -12.97 2.76
C ARG A 49 -24.88 -11.69 2.87
N ARG A 50 -23.55 -11.78 2.98
CA ARG A 50 -22.68 -10.60 3.01
C ARG A 50 -22.83 -9.78 1.73
N LEU A 51 -22.90 -10.43 0.58
CA LEU A 51 -23.14 -9.78 -0.72
C LEU A 51 -24.55 -9.17 -0.83
N LEU A 52 -25.58 -9.85 -0.32
CA LEU A 52 -26.95 -9.33 -0.31
C LEU A 52 -27.08 -8.04 0.52
N PHE A 53 -26.49 -8.01 1.72
CA PHE A 53 -26.59 -6.88 2.64
C PHE A 53 -25.58 -5.76 2.35
N LYS A 54 -24.44 -6.09 1.72
CA LYS A 54 -23.40 -5.16 1.28
C LYS A 54 -22.94 -5.55 -0.13
N PRO A 55 -23.70 -5.19 -1.17
CA PRO A 55 -23.30 -5.48 -2.54
C PRO A 55 -22.02 -4.74 -2.91
N GLY A 56 -21.21 -5.33 -3.78
CA GLY A 56 -19.93 -4.78 -4.23
C GLY A 56 -18.73 -5.32 -3.46
N GLU A 57 -17.63 -4.58 -3.52
CA GLU A 57 -16.31 -4.94 -2.99
C GLU A 57 -16.35 -5.30 -1.49
N LEU A 58 -17.01 -4.49 -0.66
CA LEU A 58 -17.05 -4.70 0.79
C LEU A 58 -17.71 -6.05 1.19
N GLY A 59 -18.74 -6.51 0.47
CA GLY A 59 -19.38 -7.79 0.74
C GLY A 59 -18.45 -8.97 0.46
N LEU A 60 -17.72 -8.91 -0.65
CA LEU A 60 -16.69 -9.88 -1.03
C LEU A 60 -15.54 -9.89 -0.03
N ALA A 61 -15.04 -8.70 0.33
CA ALA A 61 -14.00 -8.53 1.34
C ALA A 61 -14.41 -9.16 2.68
N ARG A 62 -15.61 -8.85 3.19
CA ARG A 62 -16.11 -9.44 4.44
C ARG A 62 -16.21 -10.95 4.37
N ALA A 63 -16.62 -11.50 3.21
CA ALA A 63 -16.72 -12.94 3.02
C ALA A 63 -15.33 -13.60 2.99
N TRP A 64 -14.37 -12.95 2.33
CA TRP A 64 -12.98 -13.38 2.31
C TRP A 64 -12.36 -13.39 3.71
N VAL A 65 -12.40 -12.26 4.42
CA VAL A 65 -11.79 -12.11 5.75
C VAL A 65 -12.39 -13.08 6.76
N ALA A 66 -13.72 -13.29 6.72
CA ALA A 66 -14.39 -14.24 7.59
C ALA A 66 -14.15 -15.73 7.22
N GLY A 67 -13.46 -16.02 6.12
CA GLY A 67 -13.29 -17.39 5.61
C GLY A 67 -14.57 -18.02 5.05
N ASP A 68 -15.59 -17.22 4.75
CA ASP A 68 -16.81 -17.70 4.08
C ASP A 68 -16.58 -17.87 2.55
N LEU A 69 -15.59 -17.16 1.99
CA LEU A 69 -15.15 -17.17 0.61
C LEU A 69 -13.64 -17.44 0.54
N ASP A 70 -13.20 -18.26 -0.42
CA ASP A 70 -11.79 -18.57 -0.65
C ASP A 70 -11.48 -18.77 -2.14
N ILE A 71 -10.20 -18.87 -2.48
CA ILE A 71 -9.75 -19.20 -3.84
C ILE A 71 -8.85 -20.44 -3.76
N GLU A 72 -9.17 -21.45 -4.56
CA GLU A 72 -8.33 -22.60 -4.82
C GLU A 72 -7.70 -22.49 -6.22
N GLY A 73 -6.40 -22.74 -6.31
CA GLY A 73 -5.58 -22.47 -7.50
C GLY A 73 -4.74 -21.20 -7.34
N ASP A 74 -4.28 -20.65 -8.46
CA ASP A 74 -3.47 -19.42 -8.47
C ASP A 74 -4.33 -18.20 -8.09
N LEU A 75 -3.96 -17.53 -7.00
CA LEU A 75 -4.66 -16.34 -6.50
C LEU A 75 -4.57 -15.18 -7.49
N TYR A 76 -3.40 -14.95 -8.10
CA TYR A 76 -3.19 -13.85 -9.03
C TYR A 76 -4.01 -14.06 -10.29
N GLU A 77 -4.03 -15.28 -10.84
CA GLU A 77 -4.86 -15.63 -11.99
C GLU A 77 -6.35 -15.41 -11.69
N ALA A 78 -6.82 -15.82 -10.50
CA ALA A 78 -8.20 -15.63 -10.10
C ALA A 78 -8.57 -14.14 -10.00
N LEU A 79 -7.72 -13.34 -9.34
CA LEU A 79 -7.90 -11.92 -9.20
C LEU A 79 -7.82 -11.21 -10.56
N ASP A 80 -6.90 -11.58 -11.44
CA ASP A 80 -6.71 -11.00 -12.76
C ASP A 80 -7.94 -11.25 -13.68
N ARG A 81 -8.51 -12.47 -13.61
CA ARG A 81 -9.76 -12.83 -14.30
C ARG A 81 -10.98 -12.09 -13.74
N LEU A 82 -11.03 -11.89 -12.42
CA LEU A 82 -12.13 -11.16 -11.76
C LEU A 82 -12.00 -9.64 -11.89
N ALA A 83 -10.79 -9.13 -12.09
CA ALA A 83 -10.49 -7.72 -12.15
C ALA A 83 -11.24 -6.98 -13.25
N GLY A 84 -11.43 -7.57 -14.44
CA GLY A 84 -12.23 -6.96 -15.51
C GLY A 84 -13.71 -6.75 -15.11
N LEU A 85 -14.23 -7.57 -14.20
CA LEU A 85 -15.61 -7.48 -13.72
C LEU A 85 -15.78 -6.50 -12.56
N ILE A 86 -14.70 -6.23 -11.82
CA ILE A 86 -14.68 -5.41 -10.60
C ILE A 86 -14.13 -4.01 -10.89
N TRP A 87 -12.95 -3.91 -11.51
CA TRP A 87 -12.17 -2.67 -11.67
C TRP A 87 -12.50 -1.83 -12.89
N GLU A 88 -13.08 -2.38 -13.95
CA GLU A 88 -13.59 -1.59 -15.10
C GLU A 88 -14.87 -0.83 -14.74
N ARG A 89 -15.47 -1.12 -13.57
CA ARG A 89 -16.62 -0.39 -13.04
C ARG A 89 -16.24 0.78 -12.11
N ASP A 90 -14.98 0.88 -11.67
CA ASP A 90 -14.55 1.91 -10.70
C ASP A 90 -14.40 3.30 -11.31
N ASP A 91 -14.24 3.41 -12.63
CA ASP A 91 -14.29 4.70 -13.34
C ASP A 91 -15.74 5.19 -13.56
N ALA A 92 -16.75 4.40 -13.17
CA ALA A 92 -18.14 4.80 -13.24
C ALA A 92 -18.57 5.50 -11.93
N PRO A 93 -19.22 6.67 -11.98
CA PRO A 93 -19.70 7.34 -10.79
C PRO A 93 -20.64 6.43 -10.00
N LYS A 94 -20.50 6.43 -8.66
CA LYS A 94 -21.36 5.62 -7.77
C LYS A 94 -22.83 5.79 -8.19
N PRO A 95 -23.55 4.71 -8.50
CA PRO A 95 -24.89 4.83 -9.04
C PRO A 95 -25.77 5.59 -8.05
N GLN A 96 -26.37 6.69 -8.51
CA GLN A 96 -27.32 7.45 -7.72
C GLN A 96 -28.43 6.52 -7.22
N ARG A 97 -29.03 6.80 -6.06
CA ARG A 97 -30.11 5.96 -5.49
C ARG A 97 -31.22 5.66 -6.52
N ALA A 98 -31.53 6.63 -7.39
CA ALA A 98 -32.48 6.45 -8.49
C ALA A 98 -32.03 5.41 -9.54
N ALA A 99 -30.73 5.34 -9.87
CA ALA A 99 -30.18 4.34 -10.78
C ALA A 99 -30.20 2.93 -10.17
N VAL A 100 -29.92 2.80 -8.87
CA VAL A 100 -30.06 1.53 -8.14
C VAL A 100 -31.53 1.08 -8.12
N LEU A 101 -32.47 1.99 -7.85
CA LEU A 101 -33.91 1.70 -7.89
C LEU A 101 -34.38 1.30 -9.30
N ARG A 102 -33.87 1.93 -10.36
CA ARG A 102 -34.14 1.55 -11.75
C ARG A 102 -33.53 0.20 -12.12
N ALA A 103 -32.33 -0.12 -11.63
CA ALA A 103 -31.73 -1.44 -11.80
C ALA A 103 -32.56 -2.51 -11.07
N LEU A 104 -32.98 -2.24 -9.83
CA LEU A 104 -33.89 -3.12 -9.08
C LEU A 104 -35.31 -3.20 -9.68
N ALA A 105 -35.68 -2.32 -10.61
CA ALA A 105 -36.92 -2.43 -11.37
C ALA A 105 -36.81 -3.44 -12.53
N ARG A 106 -35.60 -3.82 -12.95
CA ARG A 106 -35.38 -4.82 -13.99
C ARG A 106 -35.84 -6.21 -13.51
N PRO A 107 -36.72 -6.91 -14.26
CA PRO A 107 -37.22 -8.23 -13.88
C PRO A 107 -36.09 -9.23 -13.61
N GLU A 108 -35.02 -9.17 -14.38
CA GLU A 108 -33.86 -10.07 -14.30
C GLU A 108 -33.13 -9.87 -12.97
N ILE A 109 -32.88 -8.62 -12.57
CA ILE A 109 -32.21 -8.29 -11.29
C ILE A 109 -33.09 -8.68 -10.09
N ARG A 110 -34.42 -8.59 -10.21
CA ARG A 110 -35.34 -9.04 -9.15
C ARG A 110 -35.40 -10.55 -9.03
N ALA A 111 -35.42 -11.26 -10.15
CA ALA A 111 -35.34 -12.72 -10.16
C ALA A 111 -34.02 -13.19 -9.55
N ALA A 112 -32.91 -12.56 -9.98
CA ALA A 112 -31.58 -12.76 -9.44
C ALA A 112 -31.51 -12.56 -7.91
N ALA A 113 -32.04 -11.46 -7.40
CA ALA A 113 -32.06 -11.18 -5.97
C ALA A 113 -32.91 -12.19 -5.16
N ARG A 114 -34.06 -12.62 -5.70
CA ARG A 114 -34.91 -13.66 -5.05
C ARG A 114 -34.22 -15.02 -5.03
N GLU A 115 -33.56 -15.37 -6.11
CA GLU A 115 -32.79 -16.60 -6.22
C GLU A 115 -31.62 -16.59 -5.24
N LEU A 116 -30.90 -15.48 -5.18
CA LEU A 116 -29.81 -15.28 -4.22
C LEU A 116 -30.29 -15.35 -2.77
N LEU A 117 -31.45 -14.76 -2.45
CA LEU A 117 -32.10 -14.91 -1.13
C LEU A 117 -32.44 -16.37 -0.82
N THR A 118 -32.98 -17.10 -1.80
CA THR A 118 -33.31 -18.53 -1.66
C THR A 118 -32.06 -19.36 -1.37
N LEU A 119 -30.95 -19.08 -2.07
CA LEU A 119 -29.66 -19.75 -1.88
C LEU A 119 -28.99 -19.35 -0.55
N ALA A 120 -29.10 -18.08 -0.16
CA ALA A 120 -28.50 -17.52 1.05
C ALA A 120 -29.18 -17.99 2.34
N GLY A 121 -30.45 -18.39 2.27
CA GLY A 121 -31.27 -18.80 3.42
C GLY A 121 -31.82 -17.61 4.20
N ALA A 122 -32.01 -17.78 5.51
CA ALA A 122 -32.61 -16.76 6.37
C ALA A 122 -31.91 -15.40 6.22
N PRO A 123 -32.65 -14.29 5.99
CA PRO A 123 -32.08 -12.97 5.70
C PRO A 123 -31.60 -12.28 6.99
N VAL A 124 -30.71 -12.94 7.73
CA VAL A 124 -30.04 -12.37 8.90
C VAL A 124 -28.69 -11.83 8.46
N PRO A 125 -28.43 -10.51 8.61
CA PRO A 125 -27.17 -9.91 8.24
C PRO A 125 -26.03 -10.50 9.08
N PRO A 126 -24.98 -11.08 8.46
CA PRO A 126 -23.83 -11.58 9.21
C PRO A 126 -23.09 -10.44 9.91
N THR A 127 -22.59 -10.69 11.12
CA THR A 127 -21.70 -9.76 11.82
C THR A 127 -20.47 -9.47 10.94
N PRO A 128 -20.05 -8.20 10.82
CA PRO A 128 -18.79 -7.86 10.17
C PRO A 128 -17.61 -8.60 10.83
N PRO A 129 -16.54 -8.91 10.08
CA PRO A 129 -15.29 -9.42 10.67
C PRO A 129 -14.76 -8.47 11.75
N ALA A 130 -14.07 -9.01 12.75
CA ALA A 130 -13.51 -8.22 13.85
C ALA A 130 -12.38 -7.27 13.36
N GLU A 131 -11.74 -7.65 12.25
CA GLU A 131 -10.69 -6.91 11.57
C GLU A 131 -11.20 -5.65 10.84
N GLU A 132 -12.52 -5.48 10.65
CA GLU A 132 -13.05 -4.30 9.96
C GLU A 132 -13.02 -3.05 10.85
N VAL A 133 -12.37 -1.99 10.38
CA VAL A 133 -12.39 -0.68 11.03
C VAL A 133 -13.78 -0.05 10.88
N ARG A 134 -14.34 0.37 12.02
CA ARG A 134 -15.56 1.19 12.04
C ARG A 134 -15.24 2.59 11.52
N ARG A 135 -16.08 3.12 10.61
CA ARG A 135 -15.92 4.48 10.07
C ARG A 135 -15.75 5.50 11.20
N ARG A 136 -14.60 6.18 11.21
CA ARG A 136 -14.27 7.25 12.15
C ARG A 136 -14.97 8.53 11.70
N ARG A 137 -15.47 9.33 12.65
CA ARG A 137 -16.09 10.65 12.39
C ARG A 137 -15.13 11.74 12.87
N GLY A 138 -14.99 12.82 12.10
CA GLY A 138 -14.16 13.98 12.47
C GLY A 138 -13.27 14.46 11.31
N PRO A 139 -12.48 15.53 11.54
CA PRO A 139 -11.52 16.04 10.56
C PRO A 139 -10.44 14.99 10.24
N LEU A 140 -10.06 14.90 8.97
CA LEU A 140 -8.95 14.06 8.49
C LEU A 140 -7.60 14.68 8.87
N HIS A 141 -6.57 13.85 8.96
CA HIS A 141 -5.17 14.27 9.10
C HIS A 141 -4.81 15.17 10.29
N THR A 142 -5.51 15.03 11.42
CA THR A 142 -5.06 15.65 12.68
C THR A 142 -4.00 14.78 13.35
N LEU A 143 -3.04 15.38 14.07
CA LEU A 143 -1.97 14.67 14.82
C LEU A 143 -2.46 13.40 15.55
N ARG A 144 -3.56 13.52 16.30
CA ARG A 144 -4.15 12.39 17.03
C ARG A 144 -4.69 11.31 16.09
N ARG A 145 -5.41 11.70 15.03
CA ARG A 145 -6.02 10.77 14.08
C ARG A 145 -4.96 10.04 13.25
N ASP A 146 -3.91 10.74 12.84
CA ASP A 146 -2.80 10.14 12.09
C ASP A 146 -2.10 9.10 12.95
N LYS A 147 -1.82 9.42 14.23
CA LYS A 147 -1.27 8.46 15.18
C LYS A 147 -2.17 7.22 15.35
N GLU A 148 -3.49 7.40 15.45
CA GLU A 148 -4.45 6.28 15.56
C GLU A 148 -4.62 5.47 14.26
N ALA A 149 -4.46 6.08 13.08
CA ALA A 149 -4.49 5.40 11.79
C ALA A 149 -3.22 4.57 11.57
N ILE A 150 -2.06 5.19 11.82
CA ILE A 150 -0.74 4.54 11.79
C ILE A 150 -0.73 3.36 12.78
N SER A 151 -1.13 3.58 14.03
CA SER A 151 -1.16 2.51 15.04
C SER A 151 -2.03 1.33 14.63
N HIS A 152 -3.16 1.55 13.93
CA HIS A 152 -4.01 0.45 13.46
C HIS A 152 -3.34 -0.38 12.35
N HIS A 153 -2.67 0.27 11.41
CA HIS A 153 -1.98 -0.43 10.32
C HIS A 153 -0.83 -1.31 10.84
N TYR A 154 -0.07 -0.81 11.82
CA TYR A 154 1.08 -1.52 12.40
C TYR A 154 0.73 -2.50 13.55
N ASP A 155 -0.54 -2.65 13.91
CA ASP A 155 -1.05 -3.49 15.03
C ASP A 155 -0.91 -5.01 14.82
N VAL A 156 -0.20 -5.46 13.79
CA VAL A 156 0.14 -6.88 13.58
C VAL A 156 1.42 -7.31 14.30
N GLY A 157 2.18 -6.34 14.81
CA GLY A 157 3.40 -6.56 15.59
C GLY A 157 4.64 -6.84 14.73
N ASN A 158 5.82 -6.58 15.30
CA ASN A 158 7.10 -6.70 14.61
C ASN A 158 7.41 -8.12 14.11
N ASP A 159 6.99 -9.15 14.83
CA ASP A 159 7.23 -10.55 14.46
C ASP A 159 6.48 -10.94 13.17
N PHE A 160 5.24 -10.47 13.00
CA PHE A 160 4.50 -10.65 11.76
C PHE A 160 5.20 -9.96 10.58
N TYR A 161 5.62 -8.71 10.78
CA TYR A 161 6.36 -7.98 9.75
C TYR A 161 7.69 -8.67 9.40
N ALA A 162 8.39 -9.25 10.38
CA ALA A 162 9.61 -10.00 10.10
C ALA A 162 9.37 -11.22 9.18
N LEU A 163 8.23 -11.91 9.33
CA LEU A 163 7.86 -13.02 8.44
C LEU A 163 7.61 -12.56 7.00
N VAL A 164 7.03 -11.37 6.81
CA VAL A 164 6.62 -10.85 5.50
C VAL A 164 7.78 -10.12 4.80
N LEU A 165 8.46 -9.24 5.52
CA LEU A 165 9.48 -8.32 5.00
C LEU A 165 10.90 -8.91 5.00
N GLY A 166 11.12 -9.97 5.79
CA GLY A 166 12.42 -10.55 6.01
C GLY A 166 13.36 -9.67 6.87
N PRO A 167 14.66 -9.99 6.91
CA PRO A 167 15.64 -9.35 7.79
C PRO A 167 15.81 -7.84 7.55
N SER A 168 15.51 -7.37 6.34
CA SER A 168 15.61 -5.96 5.98
C SER A 168 14.67 -5.09 6.81
N MET A 169 13.51 -5.62 7.22
CA MET A 169 12.41 -4.86 7.84
C MET A 169 12.07 -3.57 7.08
N VAL A 170 12.15 -3.61 5.75
CA VAL A 170 11.80 -2.48 4.88
C VAL A 170 10.39 -2.69 4.35
N TYR A 171 9.44 -1.87 4.82
CA TYR A 171 8.06 -1.89 4.35
C TYR A 171 7.80 -0.78 3.31
N SER A 172 8.54 -0.86 2.21
CA SER A 172 8.40 0.00 1.04
C SER A 172 8.86 -0.76 -0.21
N CYS A 173 8.63 -0.19 -1.40
CA CYS A 173 9.14 -0.71 -2.66
C CYS A 173 10.65 -1.00 -2.59
N ALA A 174 11.08 -2.16 -3.09
CA ALA A 174 12.47 -2.50 -3.33
C ALA A 174 12.92 -2.01 -4.73
N TYR A 175 14.19 -2.16 -5.08
CA TYR A 175 14.76 -1.81 -6.39
C TYR A 175 15.49 -3.03 -6.94
N TRP A 176 14.90 -3.64 -7.95
CA TRP A 176 15.30 -4.94 -8.49
C TRP A 176 16.22 -4.76 -9.70
N GLU A 177 17.44 -5.29 -9.65
CA GLU A 177 18.31 -5.37 -10.83
C GLU A 177 17.82 -6.41 -11.84
N SER A 178 17.28 -7.53 -11.34
CA SER A 178 16.60 -8.54 -12.14
C SER A 178 15.44 -9.16 -11.35
N PRO A 179 14.44 -9.75 -12.02
CA PRO A 179 13.33 -10.47 -11.35
C PRO A 179 13.78 -11.67 -10.50
N GLU A 180 14.99 -12.19 -10.72
CA GLU A 180 15.56 -13.34 -10.03
C GLU A 180 16.37 -12.98 -8.78
N ALA A 181 16.58 -11.67 -8.53
CA ALA A 181 17.28 -11.21 -7.33
C ALA A 181 16.53 -11.61 -6.04
N THR A 182 17.17 -11.49 -4.88
CA THR A 182 16.46 -11.67 -3.60
C THR A 182 15.77 -10.39 -3.18
N LEU A 183 14.72 -10.49 -2.35
CA LEU A 183 14.09 -9.31 -1.77
C LEU A 183 15.09 -8.50 -0.93
N GLU A 184 15.99 -9.17 -0.22
CA GLU A 184 17.02 -8.57 0.60
C GLU A 184 18.02 -7.76 -0.23
N ASP A 185 18.49 -8.32 -1.34
CA ASP A 185 19.36 -7.62 -2.28
C ASP A 185 18.65 -6.40 -2.88
N ALA A 186 17.41 -6.59 -3.38
CA ALA A 186 16.64 -5.51 -3.97
C ALA A 186 16.33 -4.39 -2.96
N GLN A 187 16.12 -4.72 -1.68
CA GLN A 187 15.93 -3.70 -0.64
C GLN A 187 17.24 -2.97 -0.33
N ARG A 188 18.39 -3.68 -0.25
CA ARG A 188 19.70 -3.03 -0.12
C ARG A 188 19.94 -2.08 -1.29
N ASP A 189 19.71 -2.53 -2.51
CA ASP A 189 19.97 -1.74 -3.72
C ASP A 189 19.07 -0.49 -3.78
N LYS A 190 17.84 -0.59 -3.27
CA LYS A 190 16.97 0.57 -3.07
C LYS A 190 17.56 1.57 -2.09
N LEU A 191 17.98 1.12 -0.91
CA LEU A 191 18.55 2.01 0.12
C LEU A 191 19.84 2.69 -0.38
N ASP A 192 20.66 1.94 -1.09
CA ASP A 192 21.90 2.43 -1.68
C ASP A 192 21.63 3.46 -2.80
N LEU A 193 20.67 3.20 -3.70
CA LEU A 193 20.22 4.16 -4.71
C LEU A 193 19.77 5.49 -4.09
N ILE A 194 19.04 5.43 -2.97
CA ILE A 194 18.59 6.62 -2.24
C ILE A 194 19.79 7.41 -1.72
N CYS A 195 20.75 6.76 -1.05
CA CYS A 195 21.95 7.41 -0.54
C CYS A 195 22.75 8.11 -1.65
N ARG A 196 22.90 7.41 -2.79
CA ARG A 196 23.55 7.89 -4.00
C ARG A 196 22.88 9.14 -4.59
N LYS A 197 21.55 9.12 -4.75
CA LYS A 197 20.78 10.29 -5.24
C LYS A 197 20.89 11.49 -4.29
N LEU A 198 20.85 11.23 -2.98
CA LEU A 198 21.05 12.25 -1.96
C LEU A 198 22.51 12.75 -1.87
N GLY A 199 23.45 12.11 -2.56
CA GLY A 199 24.87 12.47 -2.51
C GLY A 199 25.43 12.40 -1.09
N LEU A 200 25.02 11.39 -0.32
CA LEU A 200 25.50 11.20 1.04
C LEU A 200 27.00 10.93 1.05
N GLN A 201 27.68 11.51 2.04
CA GLN A 201 29.12 11.45 2.24
C GLN A 201 29.40 11.49 3.74
N GLU A 202 30.58 11.03 4.14
CA GLU A 202 30.97 10.98 5.54
C GLU A 202 30.79 12.34 6.24
N GLY A 203 30.22 12.31 7.45
CA GLY A 203 30.00 13.50 8.28
C GLY A 203 28.77 14.34 7.93
N ARG A 204 28.09 14.11 6.80
CA ARG A 204 26.82 14.79 6.47
C ARG A 204 25.71 14.40 7.45
N ARG A 205 24.71 15.27 7.59
CA ARG A 205 23.51 15.07 8.40
C ARG A 205 22.33 14.67 7.53
N LEU A 206 21.79 13.47 7.77
CA LEU A 206 20.58 12.95 7.15
C LEU A 206 19.40 13.03 8.12
N LEU A 207 18.25 13.50 7.64
CA LEU A 207 16.95 13.28 8.29
C LEU A 207 16.15 12.26 7.49
N ASP A 208 15.64 11.22 8.15
CA ASP A 208 14.74 10.23 7.56
C ASP A 208 13.34 10.37 8.17
N VAL A 209 12.40 10.87 7.36
CA VAL A 209 11.02 11.16 7.76
C VAL A 209 10.16 9.93 7.54
N GLY A 210 9.66 9.34 8.64
CA GLY A 210 8.97 8.06 8.60
C GLY A 210 9.96 6.89 8.53
N CYS A 211 10.96 6.88 9.41
CA CYS A 211 12.10 5.96 9.35
C CYS A 211 11.79 4.46 9.55
N GLY A 212 10.54 4.11 9.85
CA GLY A 212 10.09 2.74 10.09
C GLY A 212 10.96 2.04 11.15
N TRP A 213 11.47 0.84 10.81
CA TRP A 213 12.38 0.07 11.66
C TRP A 213 13.85 0.48 11.55
N GLY A 214 14.15 1.65 10.97
CA GLY A 214 15.47 2.27 10.94
C GLY A 214 16.40 1.80 9.82
N SER A 215 15.91 1.03 8.84
CA SER A 215 16.76 0.41 7.81
C SER A 215 17.48 1.42 6.93
N MET A 216 16.85 2.56 6.60
CA MET A 216 17.46 3.62 5.78
C MET A 216 18.58 4.33 6.53
N VAL A 217 18.34 4.76 7.78
CA VAL A 217 19.37 5.42 8.60
C VAL A 217 20.52 4.48 8.97
N LEU A 218 20.23 3.19 9.21
CA LEU A 218 21.25 2.15 9.42
C LEU A 218 22.16 2.00 8.20
N HIS A 219 21.56 1.85 7.02
CA HIS A 219 22.31 1.70 5.77
C HIS A 219 23.16 2.95 5.48
N ALA A 220 22.57 4.14 5.58
CA ALA A 220 23.29 5.39 5.34
C ALA A 220 24.46 5.61 6.31
N ALA A 221 24.27 5.37 7.62
CA ALA A 221 25.35 5.55 8.59
C ALA A 221 26.48 4.53 8.40
N ARG A 222 26.14 3.29 8.06
CA ARG A 222 27.10 2.20 7.89
C ARG A 222 27.92 2.34 6.61
N GLU A 223 27.27 2.56 5.47
CA GLU A 223 27.92 2.56 4.15
C GLU A 223 28.47 3.95 3.76
N TYR A 224 27.86 5.03 4.24
CA TYR A 224 28.19 6.41 3.83
C TYR A 224 28.73 7.27 4.98
N GLY A 225 28.83 6.74 6.20
CA GLY A 225 29.42 7.45 7.34
C GLY A 225 28.67 8.70 7.79
N VAL A 226 27.37 8.82 7.48
CA VAL A 226 26.56 9.98 7.86
C VAL A 226 26.17 9.95 9.34
N ARG A 227 25.81 11.11 9.87
CA ARG A 227 25.03 11.23 11.11
C ARG A 227 23.56 11.31 10.74
N ALA A 228 22.72 10.47 11.33
CA ALA A 228 21.32 10.35 10.91
C ALA A 228 20.35 10.58 12.07
N VAL A 229 19.25 11.28 11.79
CA VAL A 229 18.08 11.36 12.66
C VAL A 229 16.93 10.68 11.93
N GLY A 230 16.38 9.62 12.52
CA GLY A 230 15.17 8.97 12.05
C GLY A 230 13.98 9.36 12.92
N ILE A 231 12.87 9.77 12.31
CA ILE A 231 11.63 10.06 13.04
C ILE A 231 10.50 9.09 12.67
N THR A 232 9.69 8.71 13.64
CA THR A 232 8.45 7.93 13.44
C THR A 232 7.41 8.36 14.47
N LEU A 233 6.13 8.08 14.21
CA LEU A 233 5.05 8.24 15.19
C LEU A 233 4.76 6.95 15.99
N SER A 234 5.40 5.83 15.63
CA SER A 234 5.23 4.53 16.27
C SER A 234 6.34 4.26 17.30
N GLU A 235 5.94 4.09 18.56
CA GLU A 235 6.87 3.73 19.65
C GLU A 235 7.46 2.32 19.44
N GLU A 236 6.68 1.40 18.88
CA GLU A 236 7.12 0.02 18.61
C GLU A 236 8.21 -0.02 17.54
N GLN A 237 8.04 0.75 16.46
CA GLN A 237 9.05 0.92 15.43
C GLN A 237 10.31 1.57 16.00
N ALA A 238 10.16 2.64 16.77
CA ALA A 238 11.29 3.34 17.38
C ALA A 238 12.09 2.44 18.33
N THR A 239 11.40 1.67 19.18
CA THR A 239 12.03 0.72 20.10
C THR A 239 12.83 -0.34 19.35
N PHE A 240 12.24 -0.93 18.30
CA PHE A 240 12.91 -1.94 17.49
C PHE A 240 14.10 -1.36 16.70
N ALA A 241 13.94 -0.17 16.11
CA ALA A 241 15.01 0.53 15.40
C ALA A 241 16.20 0.83 16.33
N ARG A 242 15.94 1.38 17.52
CA ARG A 242 16.99 1.66 18.53
C ARG A 242 17.75 0.39 18.91
N LYS A 243 17.04 -0.73 19.10
CA LYS A 243 17.67 -2.04 19.37
C LYS A 243 18.61 -2.46 18.24
N ARG A 244 18.14 -2.41 16.98
CA ARG A 244 18.98 -2.76 15.80
C ARG A 244 20.19 -1.86 15.65
N ILE A 245 20.04 -0.57 15.93
CA ILE A 245 21.13 0.42 15.88
C ILE A 245 22.18 0.14 16.95
N ALA A 246 21.75 -0.19 18.17
CA ALA A 246 22.66 -0.57 19.25
C ALA A 246 23.41 -1.88 18.92
N GLU A 247 22.70 -2.89 18.42
CA GLU A 247 23.30 -4.17 17.98
C GLU A 247 24.30 -3.99 16.83
N ALA A 248 24.07 -3.01 15.95
CA ALA A 248 24.99 -2.64 14.88
C ALA A 248 26.16 -1.76 15.35
N GLY A 249 26.18 -1.32 16.61
CA GLY A 249 27.23 -0.45 17.16
C GLY A 249 27.23 0.97 16.60
N LEU A 250 26.08 1.48 16.14
CA LEU A 250 25.96 2.79 15.46
C LEU A 250 25.17 3.84 16.27
N ALA A 251 24.97 3.59 17.58
CA ALA A 251 24.19 4.45 18.45
C ALA A 251 24.81 5.86 18.68
N ASP A 252 26.09 6.03 18.40
CA ASP A 252 26.80 7.32 18.41
C ASP A 252 26.53 8.17 17.15
N ARG A 253 26.04 7.55 16.07
CA ARG A 253 25.79 8.19 14.76
C ARG A 253 24.31 8.35 14.42
N ILE A 254 23.44 7.53 15.01
CA ILE A 254 22.02 7.49 14.66
C ILE A 254 21.16 7.79 15.88
N GLU A 255 20.28 8.77 15.74
CA GLU A 255 19.24 9.08 16.71
C GLU A 255 17.86 8.70 16.17
N ILE A 256 17.06 7.99 16.97
CA ILE A 256 15.66 7.66 16.63
C ILE A 256 14.71 8.38 17.59
N ARG A 257 13.79 9.17 17.03
CA ARG A 257 12.81 9.96 17.78
C ARG A 257 11.40 9.52 17.47
N VAL A 258 10.58 9.47 18.52
CA VAL A 258 9.11 9.39 18.36
C VAL A 258 8.61 10.82 18.29
N GLN A 259 8.53 11.36 17.08
CA GLN A 259 8.35 12.79 16.84
C GLN A 259 7.65 13.02 15.50
N ASP A 260 6.75 14.01 15.46
CA ASP A 260 6.15 14.47 14.22
C ASP A 260 7.12 15.42 13.48
N TYR A 261 7.18 15.32 12.14
CA TYR A 261 8.06 16.18 11.34
C TYR A 261 7.78 17.67 11.52
N ARG A 262 6.53 18.04 11.84
CA ARG A 262 6.08 19.42 12.10
C ARG A 262 6.68 20.01 13.37
N GLU A 263 7.22 19.16 14.25
CA GLU A 263 7.77 19.56 15.55
C GLU A 263 9.30 19.62 15.55
N ILE A 264 9.96 19.33 14.42
CA ILE A 264 11.41 19.38 14.31
C ILE A 264 11.88 20.84 14.34
N LYS A 265 12.83 21.13 15.24
CA LYS A 265 13.45 22.45 15.42
C LYS A 265 14.97 22.40 15.32
N ASP A 266 15.51 21.31 14.80
CA ASP A 266 16.93 21.11 14.59
C ASP A 266 17.50 22.11 13.58
N GLU A 267 18.81 22.31 13.67
CA GLU A 267 19.57 22.94 12.59
C GLU A 267 19.35 22.20 11.26
N PRO A 268 19.29 22.92 10.12
CA PRO A 268 19.02 22.31 8.83
C PRO A 268 19.96 21.15 8.49
N PHE A 269 19.40 20.12 7.83
CA PHE A 269 20.07 18.90 7.41
C PHE A 269 20.71 19.06 6.02
N ASP A 270 21.72 18.24 5.74
CA ASP A 270 22.35 18.19 4.42
C ASP A 270 21.48 17.43 3.40
N ALA A 271 20.71 16.45 3.89
CA ALA A 271 19.82 15.64 3.08
C ALA A 271 18.58 15.19 3.87
N ILE A 272 17.46 15.00 3.16
CA ILE A 272 16.23 14.41 3.70
C ILE A 272 15.81 13.23 2.82
N SER A 273 15.58 12.08 3.43
CA SER A 273 14.78 11.00 2.84
C SER A 273 13.37 11.00 3.43
N SER A 274 12.37 10.77 2.57
CA SER A 274 10.99 10.50 2.99
C SER A 274 10.44 9.37 2.13
N ILE A 275 10.13 8.24 2.76
CA ILE A 275 9.85 6.97 2.08
C ILE A 275 8.51 6.43 2.58
N GLY A 276 7.49 6.40 1.72
CA GLY A 276 6.17 5.88 2.07
C GLY A 276 5.42 6.71 3.11
N MET A 277 5.74 8.01 3.21
CA MET A 277 5.11 8.92 4.16
C MET A 277 4.03 9.78 3.48
N ALA A 278 4.26 10.25 2.25
CA ALA A 278 3.41 11.23 1.57
C ALA A 278 1.96 10.76 1.39
N GLU A 279 1.75 9.44 1.30
CA GLU A 279 0.45 8.77 1.23
C GLU A 279 -0.42 8.99 2.49
N HIS A 280 0.19 9.38 3.60
CA HIS A 280 -0.47 9.60 4.89
C HIS A 280 -0.72 11.07 5.24
N VAL A 281 -0.13 12.02 4.50
CA VAL A 281 -0.29 13.47 4.75
C VAL A 281 -1.66 13.96 4.28
N GLY A 282 -2.15 13.40 3.18
CA GLY A 282 -3.35 13.89 2.51
C GLY A 282 -3.11 15.16 1.69
N ARG A 283 -4.01 15.38 0.72
CA ARG A 283 -3.90 16.47 -0.27
C ARG A 283 -3.89 17.86 0.36
N THR A 284 -4.61 18.06 1.46
CA THR A 284 -4.78 19.37 2.11
C THR A 284 -3.55 19.81 2.89
N GLN A 285 -2.76 18.88 3.42
CA GLN A 285 -1.59 19.18 4.24
C GLN A 285 -0.26 19.05 3.49
N TYR A 286 -0.29 18.62 2.23
CA TYR A 286 0.94 18.43 1.46
C TYR A 286 1.78 19.71 1.34
N ALA A 287 1.13 20.88 1.21
CA ALA A 287 1.85 22.17 1.15
C ALA A 287 2.62 22.47 2.45
N GLU A 288 2.02 22.18 3.60
CA GLU A 288 2.67 22.31 4.91
C GLU A 288 3.83 21.32 5.04
N TYR A 289 3.61 20.06 4.62
CA TYR A 289 4.65 19.05 4.57
C TYR A 289 5.85 19.46 3.71
N ALA A 290 5.62 19.87 2.46
CA ALA A 290 6.68 20.30 1.56
C ALA A 290 7.43 21.54 2.10
N GLY A 291 6.70 22.52 2.64
CA GLY A 291 7.30 23.72 3.25
C GLY A 291 8.14 23.42 4.50
N ALA A 292 7.71 22.47 5.34
CA ALA A 292 8.48 22.01 6.49
C ALA A 292 9.79 21.35 6.05
N LEU A 293 9.73 20.42 5.08
CA LEU A 293 10.95 19.77 4.56
C LEU A 293 11.90 20.76 3.91
N TYR A 294 11.38 21.75 3.16
CA TYR A 294 12.19 22.81 2.56
C TYR A 294 12.94 23.61 3.62
N SER A 295 12.24 23.98 4.70
CA SER A 295 12.81 24.76 5.81
C SER A 295 13.90 23.99 6.58
N LEU A 296 13.76 22.66 6.66
CA LEU A 296 14.70 21.76 7.33
C LEU A 296 15.92 21.38 6.49
N LEU A 297 16.00 21.77 5.21
CA LEU A 297 17.17 21.51 4.37
C LEU A 297 18.10 22.72 4.33
N LYS A 298 19.42 22.52 4.34
CA LYS A 298 20.36 23.58 4.00
C LYS A 298 20.19 24.02 2.53
N PRO A 299 20.54 25.27 2.17
CA PRO A 299 20.79 25.60 0.77
C PRO A 299 21.79 24.61 0.14
N GLY A 300 21.46 24.09 -1.05
CA GLY A 300 22.19 23.00 -1.74
C GLY A 300 21.83 21.60 -1.25
N GLY A 301 21.07 21.48 -0.16
CA GLY A 301 20.61 20.21 0.39
C GLY A 301 19.58 19.52 -0.50
N ARG A 302 19.52 18.18 -0.41
CA ARG A 302 18.72 17.34 -1.30
C ARG A 302 17.58 16.65 -0.56
N LEU A 303 16.40 16.64 -1.18
CA LEU A 303 15.24 15.86 -0.78
C LEU A 303 15.08 14.68 -1.73
N LEU A 304 14.88 13.48 -1.19
CA LEU A 304 14.31 12.37 -1.95
C LEU A 304 12.96 11.97 -1.35
N ASN A 305 11.89 12.28 -2.09
CA ASN A 305 10.52 11.91 -1.76
C ASN A 305 10.12 10.66 -2.55
N HIS A 306 10.01 9.53 -1.87
CA HIS A 306 9.62 8.24 -2.43
C HIS A 306 8.20 7.88 -2.02
N GLN A 307 7.29 7.79 -2.99
CA GLN A 307 5.85 7.69 -2.73
C GLN A 307 5.12 6.89 -3.82
N ILE A 308 4.03 6.25 -3.43
CA ILE A 308 3.02 5.71 -4.33
C ILE A 308 2.23 6.85 -4.95
N ALA A 309 1.92 6.71 -6.23
CA ALA A 309 1.07 7.63 -6.98
C ALA A 309 -0.04 6.85 -7.70
N ARG A 310 -1.06 7.57 -8.14
CA ARG A 310 -2.11 7.03 -9.02
C ARG A 310 -2.17 7.77 -10.35
N ARG A 311 -2.95 7.25 -11.28
CA ARG A 311 -3.30 8.00 -12.51
C ARG A 311 -4.17 9.21 -12.16
N PRO A 312 -4.05 10.34 -12.90
CA PRO A 312 -4.97 11.47 -12.77
C PRO A 312 -6.40 11.05 -13.13
N VAL A 313 -7.38 11.65 -12.47
CA VAL A 313 -8.82 11.48 -12.78
C VAL A 313 -9.42 12.84 -13.12
N ALA A 314 -10.54 12.85 -13.86
CA ALA A 314 -11.15 14.10 -14.32
C ALA A 314 -11.65 14.98 -13.15
N ASP A 315 -12.27 14.36 -12.15
CA ASP A 315 -12.67 15.01 -10.90
C ASP A 315 -11.79 14.49 -9.76
N GLU A 316 -10.73 15.24 -9.50
CA GLU A 316 -9.76 14.96 -8.46
C GLU A 316 -10.33 15.04 -7.03
N GLU A 317 -11.49 15.68 -6.81
CA GLU A 317 -12.17 15.76 -5.51
C GLU A 317 -13.04 14.53 -5.23
N SER A 318 -13.47 13.84 -6.30
CA SER A 318 -14.26 12.60 -6.19
C SER A 318 -13.42 11.36 -5.84
N TYR A 319 -12.09 11.47 -5.89
CA TYR A 319 -11.20 10.34 -5.65
C TYR A 319 -11.22 9.93 -4.18
N HIS A 320 -11.46 8.64 -3.95
CA HIS A 320 -11.33 7.99 -2.66
C HIS A 320 -10.64 6.64 -2.87
N VAL A 321 -9.92 6.19 -1.85
CA VAL A 321 -9.31 4.85 -1.85
C VAL A 321 -10.40 3.78 -1.78
N ASP A 322 -10.13 2.61 -2.35
CA ASP A 322 -11.04 1.46 -2.40
C ASP A 322 -11.55 1.05 -1.01
N GLU A 323 -12.79 0.56 -0.95
CA GLU A 323 -13.47 0.34 0.35
C GLU A 323 -12.81 -0.79 1.14
N PHE A 324 -12.14 -1.75 0.50
CA PHE A 324 -11.35 -2.74 1.21
C PHE A 324 -10.13 -2.12 1.90
N ILE A 325 -9.35 -1.30 1.18
CA ILE A 325 -8.13 -0.68 1.70
C ILE A 325 -8.48 0.27 2.85
N ASP A 326 -9.48 1.13 2.68
CA ASP A 326 -9.93 2.08 3.71
C ASP A 326 -10.40 1.35 5.00
N ARG A 327 -11.02 0.18 4.86
CA ARG A 327 -11.63 -0.53 6.00
C ARG A 327 -10.74 -1.53 6.70
N TYR A 328 -9.69 -2.02 6.05
CA TYR A 328 -8.89 -3.13 6.57
C TYR A 328 -7.37 -2.88 6.55
N VAL A 329 -6.88 -1.88 5.80
CA VAL A 329 -5.43 -1.72 5.59
C VAL A 329 -4.96 -0.30 5.92
N PHE A 330 -5.39 0.70 5.16
CA PHE A 330 -4.98 2.09 5.31
C PHE A 330 -6.20 3.01 5.38
N PRO A 331 -6.84 3.10 6.56
CA PRO A 331 -7.87 4.11 6.78
C PRO A 331 -7.29 5.50 6.55
N ASP A 332 -8.05 6.36 5.88
CA ASP A 332 -7.68 7.76 5.62
C ASP A 332 -6.44 7.97 4.71
N GLY A 333 -5.96 6.93 4.02
CA GLY A 333 -4.89 7.08 3.02
C GLY A 333 -5.36 7.88 1.80
N GLU A 334 -4.49 8.69 1.21
CA GLU A 334 -4.77 9.40 -0.03
C GLU A 334 -3.60 9.28 -1.01
N LEU A 335 -3.90 8.92 -2.27
CA LEU A 335 -2.91 8.88 -3.35
C LEU A 335 -3.10 10.07 -4.30
N ALA A 336 -1.99 10.74 -4.62
CA ALA A 336 -1.95 11.83 -5.58
C ALA A 336 -1.34 11.38 -6.93
N PRO A 337 -1.69 12.03 -8.05
CA PRO A 337 -0.92 11.91 -9.28
C PRO A 337 0.49 12.47 -9.11
N ILE A 338 1.47 11.87 -9.80
CA ILE A 338 2.87 12.31 -9.72
C ILE A 338 3.05 13.79 -10.08
N GLY A 339 2.34 14.28 -11.10
CA GLY A 339 2.42 15.69 -11.50
C GLY A 339 1.95 16.66 -10.40
N ARG A 340 0.98 16.25 -9.58
CA ARG A 340 0.52 17.06 -8.44
C ARG A 340 1.59 17.13 -7.37
N THR A 341 2.25 16.02 -7.05
CA THR A 341 3.33 16.04 -6.07
C THR A 341 4.51 16.90 -6.54
N VAL A 342 4.92 16.77 -7.81
CA VAL A 342 5.99 17.60 -8.37
C VAL A 342 5.63 19.08 -8.23
N GLY A 343 4.43 19.48 -8.65
CA GLY A 343 3.96 20.86 -8.50
C GLY A 343 3.95 21.33 -7.04
N GLN A 344 3.50 20.50 -6.09
CA GLN A 344 3.48 20.85 -4.67
C GLN A 344 4.89 21.01 -4.05
N LEU A 345 5.88 20.26 -4.54
CA LEU A 345 7.28 20.45 -4.13
C LEU A 345 7.85 21.75 -4.72
N GLU A 346 7.58 22.02 -6.00
CA GLU A 346 7.99 23.25 -6.68
C GLU A 346 7.36 24.50 -6.05
N ASP A 347 6.06 24.44 -5.71
CA ASP A 347 5.34 25.51 -5.01
C ASP A 347 5.94 25.83 -3.63
N ALA A 348 6.54 24.82 -2.97
CA ALA A 348 7.27 25.01 -1.70
C ALA A 348 8.68 25.60 -1.89
N GLY A 349 9.15 25.75 -3.13
CA GLY A 349 10.44 26.35 -3.49
C GLY A 349 11.52 25.36 -3.88
N PHE A 350 11.22 24.06 -3.95
CA PHE A 350 12.20 23.06 -4.42
C PHE A 350 12.41 23.14 -5.94
N GLU A 351 13.65 22.91 -6.37
CA GLU A 351 13.96 22.59 -7.76
C GLU A 351 13.93 21.06 -7.94
N VAL A 352 12.97 20.53 -8.70
CA VAL A 352 12.94 19.10 -9.02
C VAL A 352 14.02 18.76 -10.06
N ARG A 353 14.84 17.75 -9.74
CA ARG A 353 16.01 17.35 -10.55
C ARG A 353 15.82 16.03 -11.28
N ASP A 354 15.00 15.14 -10.72
CA ASP A 354 14.71 13.83 -11.31
C ASP A 354 13.39 13.26 -10.78
N VAL A 355 12.72 12.52 -11.65
CA VAL A 355 11.54 11.74 -11.31
C VAL A 355 11.75 10.35 -11.92
N GLU A 356 11.96 9.36 -11.07
CA GLU A 356 12.11 7.98 -11.51
C GLU A 356 10.89 7.16 -11.10
N ALA A 357 10.13 6.68 -12.08
CA ALA A 357 9.04 5.74 -11.87
C ALA A 357 9.59 4.31 -11.80
N ILE A 358 9.29 3.60 -10.72
CA ILE A 358 9.75 2.22 -10.46
C ILE A 358 8.57 1.29 -10.19
N ARG A 359 7.49 1.46 -10.95
CA ARG A 359 6.19 0.76 -10.79
C ARG A 359 6.34 -0.76 -10.75
N GLU A 360 7.05 -1.34 -11.70
CA GLU A 360 7.25 -2.77 -11.88
C GLU A 360 8.00 -3.39 -10.69
N HIS A 361 8.90 -2.62 -10.06
CA HIS A 361 9.64 -3.05 -8.88
C HIS A 361 8.72 -3.27 -7.67
N TYR A 362 7.64 -2.49 -7.52
CA TYR A 362 6.71 -2.68 -6.42
C TYR A 362 5.86 -3.95 -6.62
N ALA A 363 5.50 -4.28 -7.86
CA ALA A 363 4.82 -5.54 -8.15
C ALA A 363 5.67 -6.75 -7.70
N LEU A 364 6.96 -6.77 -8.05
CA LEU A 364 7.90 -7.82 -7.61
C LEU A 364 8.06 -7.86 -6.08
N THR A 365 8.11 -6.67 -5.45
CA THR A 365 8.21 -6.53 -3.99
C THR A 365 6.98 -7.15 -3.30
N LEU A 366 5.78 -6.78 -3.74
CA LEU A 366 4.53 -7.29 -3.17
C LEU A 366 4.34 -8.79 -3.41
N ARG A 367 4.73 -9.31 -4.57
CA ARG A 367 4.73 -10.75 -4.84
C ARG A 367 5.67 -11.51 -3.90
N SER A 368 6.84 -10.94 -3.62
CA SER A 368 7.79 -11.51 -2.67
C SER A 368 7.22 -11.52 -1.25
N TRP A 369 6.57 -10.44 -0.82
CA TRP A 369 5.88 -10.39 0.48
C TRP A 369 4.73 -11.38 0.60
N VAL A 370 3.92 -11.56 -0.46
CA VAL A 370 2.86 -12.59 -0.47
C VAL A 370 3.47 -13.99 -0.38
N THR A 371 4.54 -14.26 -1.14
CA THR A 371 5.25 -15.55 -1.10
C THR A 371 5.77 -15.85 0.31
N ASN A 372 6.35 -14.84 0.98
CA ASN A 372 6.84 -14.95 2.35
C ASN A 372 5.71 -15.20 3.34
N LEU A 373 4.58 -14.50 3.22
CA LEU A 373 3.39 -14.70 4.05
C LEU A 373 2.81 -16.10 3.87
N GLU A 374 2.69 -16.59 2.63
CA GLU A 374 2.16 -17.93 2.33
C GLU A 374 3.08 -19.03 2.85
N ARG A 375 4.41 -18.84 2.74
CA ARG A 375 5.41 -19.78 3.30
C ARG A 375 5.27 -19.92 4.82
N HIS A 376 4.94 -18.85 5.52
CA HIS A 376 4.84 -18.81 6.99
C HIS A 376 3.39 -18.69 7.46
N TRP A 377 2.43 -19.18 6.69
CA TRP A 377 0.99 -18.94 6.92
C TRP A 377 0.52 -19.28 8.33
N ASP A 378 0.86 -20.48 8.82
CA ASP A 378 0.39 -20.97 10.13
C ASP A 378 0.93 -20.08 11.27
N GLU A 379 2.18 -19.66 11.18
CA GLU A 379 2.81 -18.78 12.17
C GLU A 379 2.24 -17.36 12.10
N ALA A 380 2.09 -16.81 10.90
CA ALA A 380 1.53 -15.47 10.69
C ALA A 380 0.09 -15.37 11.21
N ALA A 381 -0.72 -16.43 11.01
CA ALA A 381 -2.07 -16.52 11.53
C ALA A 381 -2.12 -16.64 13.06
N ARG A 382 -1.12 -17.27 13.68
CA ARG A 382 -0.98 -17.40 15.15
C ARG A 382 -0.56 -16.09 15.81
N LEU A 383 0.35 -15.34 15.18
CA LEU A 383 0.82 -14.04 15.67
C LEU A 383 -0.26 -12.94 15.60
N THR A 384 -1.22 -13.08 14.68
CA THR A 384 -2.29 -12.10 14.46
C THR A 384 -3.67 -12.74 14.61
N SER A 385 -4.35 -13.03 13.50
CA SER A 385 -5.52 -13.88 13.38
C SER A 385 -5.54 -14.44 11.96
N VAL A 386 -6.28 -15.54 11.73
CA VAL A 386 -6.51 -16.05 10.38
C VAL A 386 -7.16 -14.97 9.49
N GLY A 387 -8.12 -14.20 10.02
CA GLY A 387 -8.77 -13.13 9.29
C GLY A 387 -7.79 -12.02 8.88
N ARG A 388 -6.89 -11.61 9.79
CA ARG A 388 -5.85 -10.61 9.53
C ARG A 388 -4.84 -11.11 8.50
N ALA A 389 -4.34 -12.34 8.62
CA ALA A 389 -3.46 -12.93 7.60
C ALA A 389 -4.13 -12.97 6.21
N ARG A 390 -5.43 -13.27 6.15
CA ARG A 390 -6.23 -13.21 4.92
C ARG A 390 -6.37 -11.80 4.36
N VAL A 391 -6.56 -10.78 5.21
CA VAL A 391 -6.54 -9.37 4.79
C VAL A 391 -5.22 -9.06 4.10
N TRP A 392 -4.09 -9.32 4.76
CA TRP A 392 -2.76 -9.02 4.24
C TRP A 392 -2.46 -9.73 2.92
N ARG A 393 -2.82 -11.02 2.82
CA ARG A 393 -2.65 -11.80 1.58
C ARG A 393 -3.41 -11.18 0.40
N LEU A 394 -4.70 -10.87 0.59
CA LEU A 394 -5.53 -10.29 -0.47
C LEU A 394 -5.07 -8.87 -0.83
N TYR A 395 -4.78 -8.06 0.18
CA TYR A 395 -4.27 -6.70 0.02
C TYR A 395 -3.02 -6.67 -0.86
N MET A 396 -1.96 -7.39 -0.48
CA MET A 396 -0.70 -7.34 -1.19
C MET A 396 -0.82 -7.92 -2.60
N ALA A 397 -1.58 -9.00 -2.78
CA ALA A 397 -1.81 -9.59 -4.09
C ALA A 397 -2.59 -8.67 -5.04
N ALA A 398 -3.66 -8.02 -4.55
CA ALA A 398 -4.43 -7.07 -5.34
C ALA A 398 -3.63 -5.80 -5.68
N CYS A 399 -2.79 -5.32 -4.75
CA CYS A 399 -1.88 -4.21 -5.02
C CYS A 399 -0.82 -4.58 -6.06
N ALA A 400 -0.25 -5.78 -6.02
CA ALA A 400 0.71 -6.23 -7.03
C ALA A 400 0.11 -6.15 -8.44
N LEU A 401 -1.11 -6.68 -8.62
CA LEU A 401 -1.85 -6.58 -9.89
C LEU A 401 -2.17 -5.13 -10.29
N SER A 402 -2.48 -4.28 -9.31
CA SER A 402 -2.75 -2.86 -9.56
C SER A 402 -1.52 -2.12 -10.07
N PHE A 403 -0.32 -2.43 -9.54
CA PHE A 403 0.94 -1.95 -10.08
C PHE A 403 1.18 -2.51 -11.48
N GLU A 404 1.03 -3.82 -11.71
CA GLU A 404 1.24 -4.47 -13.02
C GLU A 404 0.35 -3.89 -14.13
N ARG A 405 -0.89 -3.55 -13.79
CA ARG A 405 -1.88 -2.97 -14.71
C ARG A 405 -1.85 -1.45 -14.80
N ASN A 406 -0.83 -0.80 -14.23
CA ASN A 406 -0.64 0.65 -14.30
C ASN A 406 -1.84 1.45 -13.76
N ARG A 407 -2.52 0.93 -12.72
CA ARG A 407 -3.56 1.68 -11.98
C ARG A 407 -2.93 2.60 -10.94
N ILE A 408 -1.89 2.08 -10.29
CA ILE A 408 -1.02 2.80 -9.36
C ILE A 408 0.44 2.66 -9.79
N GLY A 409 1.27 3.59 -9.36
CA GLY A 409 2.71 3.63 -9.61
C GLY A 409 3.45 4.04 -8.35
N VAL A 410 4.77 4.02 -8.40
CA VAL A 410 5.63 4.48 -7.30
C VAL A 410 6.81 5.22 -7.90
N ASN A 411 7.18 6.32 -7.27
CA ASN A 411 8.13 7.27 -7.83
C ASN A 411 9.11 7.72 -6.78
N GLN A 412 10.36 7.92 -7.19
CA GLN A 412 11.34 8.71 -6.46
C GLN A 412 11.45 10.09 -7.10
N VAL A 413 11.06 11.13 -6.37
CA VAL A 413 11.25 12.53 -6.77
C VAL A 413 12.47 13.06 -6.03
N LEU A 414 13.53 13.38 -6.77
CA LEU A 414 14.73 14.03 -6.25
C LEU A 414 14.60 15.53 -6.48
N ALA A 415 14.76 16.31 -5.42
CA ALA A 415 14.69 17.75 -5.47
C ALA A 415 15.80 18.40 -4.65
N VAL A 416 16.09 19.67 -4.94
CA VAL A 416 17.15 20.45 -4.29
C VAL A 416 16.58 21.74 -3.74
N ARG A 417 17.02 22.14 -2.54
CA ARG A 417 16.83 23.51 -2.06
C ARG A 417 17.91 24.39 -2.71
N THR A 418 17.64 24.92 -3.90
CA THR A 418 18.66 25.64 -4.67
C THR A 418 19.10 26.91 -3.92
N PRO A 419 20.42 27.13 -3.72
CA PRO A 419 20.94 28.35 -3.09
C PRO A 419 20.58 29.61 -3.89
N GLU A 420 20.67 30.79 -3.26
CA GLU A 420 20.44 32.08 -3.93
C GLU A 420 21.33 32.29 -5.16
N GLY A 421 22.55 31.72 -5.15
CA GLY A 421 23.46 31.75 -6.31
C GLY A 421 23.06 30.85 -7.48
N GLY A 422 22.00 30.05 -7.35
CA GLY A 422 21.43 29.22 -8.43
C GLY A 422 22.18 27.92 -8.75
N VAL A 423 23.32 27.65 -8.10
CA VAL A 423 24.12 26.44 -8.36
C VAL A 423 23.57 25.28 -7.52
N SER A 424 23.07 24.22 -8.17
CA SER A 424 22.48 23.07 -7.49
C SER A 424 23.48 22.02 -6.98
N ASP A 425 24.76 22.13 -7.34
CA ASP A 425 25.83 21.15 -7.03
C ASP A 425 25.47 19.69 -7.39
N MET A 426 24.61 19.54 -8.40
CA MET A 426 24.22 18.25 -8.96
C MET A 426 25.10 17.91 -10.17
N PRO A 427 25.56 16.65 -10.29
CA PRO A 427 26.22 16.19 -11.51
C PRO A 427 25.33 16.38 -12.75
N LEU A 428 25.96 16.66 -13.91
CA LEU A 428 25.24 16.94 -15.15
C LEU A 428 24.41 15.76 -15.65
N ARG A 429 24.73 14.53 -15.26
CA ARG A 429 24.07 13.33 -15.76
C ARG A 429 23.56 12.44 -14.62
N ALA A 430 22.29 12.08 -14.67
CA ALA A 430 21.64 11.26 -13.65
C ALA A 430 22.32 9.90 -13.39
N ARG A 431 22.94 9.31 -14.41
CA ARG A 431 23.71 8.06 -14.28
C ARG A 431 24.91 8.18 -13.33
N GLU A 432 25.48 9.38 -13.20
CA GLU A 432 26.63 9.63 -12.31
C GLU A 432 26.21 9.60 -10.84
N TRP A 433 24.93 9.87 -10.56
CA TRP A 433 24.36 9.63 -9.24
C TRP A 433 24.33 8.12 -8.96
N ARG A 434 24.04 7.29 -9.97
CA ARG A 434 23.93 5.83 -9.82
C ARG A 434 25.27 5.11 -9.73
N THR A 435 26.35 5.61 -10.32
CA THR A 435 27.60 4.83 -10.37
C THR A 435 28.55 5.08 -9.23
N GLY A 436 28.18 5.92 -8.25
CA GLY A 436 28.92 6.14 -7.00
C GLY A 436 30.43 6.02 -7.17
N THR A 437 31.09 7.00 -7.81
CA THR A 437 32.55 6.98 -7.86
C THR A 437 33.08 7.14 -6.44
N HIS A 438 33.48 6.03 -5.81
CA HIS A 438 34.53 6.05 -4.81
C HIS A 438 35.79 6.57 -5.50
N ARG A 439 35.97 7.90 -5.49
CA ARG A 439 37.26 8.53 -5.73
C ARG A 439 37.80 8.94 -4.38
N GLY A 440 38.79 8.21 -3.90
CA GLY A 440 39.50 8.44 -2.65
C GLY A 440 39.91 7.11 -2.04
#